data_AF-A0A8S0VD12-F1
#
_entry.id   AF-A0A8S0VD12-F1
#
_cell.length_a   1.000
_cell.length_b   1.000
_cell.length_c   1.000
_cell.angle_alpha   90.00
_cell.angle_beta   90.00
_cell.angle_gamma   90.00
#
_symmetry.space_group_name_H-M   'P 1'
#
loop_
_entity.id
_entity.type
_entity.pdbx_description
1 polymer ?
#
loop_
_entity_poly.entity_id
_entity_poly.type
_entity_poly.pdbx_seq_one_letter_code
_entity_poly.pdbx_strand_id
1 'polypeptide(L)'
;MVEEIIVASEDTTTQIVRKLVGGTNNRQTISIVGIGGLGKTTIAKKIYNHSNVWNHFDKLSWCVVSQNYLKRKLLIDILSFVSDLKRDEISEMKNKELVEHLYRTLIGRRYLIVMDDLWDIHGWDDLK
;
A
#
# COMPACT_ATOMS: atom_id res chain seq x y z
N MET A 1 3.34 -14.58 4.20
CA MET A 1 4.81 -14.51 4.33
C MET A 1 5.20 -13.05 4.12
N VAL A 2 5.86 -12.43 5.09
CA VAL A 2 6.37 -11.05 4.97
C VAL A 2 7.83 -11.17 4.55
N GLU A 3 8.22 -10.52 3.46
CA GLU A 3 9.63 -10.44 3.06
C GLU A 3 10.19 -9.07 3.48
N GLU A 4 11.28 -9.08 4.24
CA GLU A 4 12.00 -7.86 4.63
C GLU A 4 13.11 -7.56 3.62
N ILE A 5 13.17 -6.31 3.17
CA ILE A 5 14.21 -5.83 2.26
C ILE A 5 14.90 -4.63 2.90
N ILE A 6 16.22 -4.74 3.00
CA ILE A 6 17.10 -3.67 3.50
C ILE A 6 17.50 -2.78 2.31
N VAL A 7 17.31 -1.47 2.46
CA VAL A 7 17.60 -0.46 1.43
C VAL A 7 19.11 -0.37 1.18
N ALA A 8 19.56 -0.75 -0.03
CA ALA A 8 20.99 -0.73 -0.36
C ALA A 8 21.38 -0.20 -1.77
N SER A 9 20.53 -0.16 -2.80
CA SER A 9 20.95 0.34 -4.15
C SER A 9 19.78 0.57 -5.13
N GLU A 10 20.06 1.17 -6.30
CA GLU A 10 19.17 1.21 -7.48
C GLU A 10 18.75 -0.20 -7.94
N ASP A 11 19.63 -1.18 -7.76
CA ASP A 11 19.35 -2.61 -7.99
C ASP A 11 18.17 -3.13 -7.14
N THR A 12 17.99 -2.58 -5.92
CA THR A 12 16.88 -2.95 -5.03
C THR A 12 15.51 -2.59 -5.63
N THR A 13 15.41 -1.46 -6.34
CA THR A 13 14.15 -1.03 -7.00
C THR A 13 13.73 -2.06 -8.04
N THR A 14 14.67 -2.43 -8.92
CA THR A 14 14.43 -3.40 -10.00
C THR A 14 14.03 -4.77 -9.46
N GLN A 15 14.69 -5.24 -8.41
CA GLN A 15 14.34 -6.51 -7.76
C GLN A 15 12.92 -6.49 -7.19
N ILE A 16 12.53 -5.41 -6.50
CA ILE A 16 11.18 -5.30 -5.93
C ILE A 16 10.12 -5.23 -7.04
N VAL A 17 10.35 -4.45 -8.10
CA VAL A 17 9.43 -4.38 -9.25
C VAL A 17 9.26 -5.75 -9.90
N ARG A 18 10.35 -6.50 -10.10
CA ARG A 18 10.28 -7.87 -10.63
C ARG A 18 9.47 -8.80 -9.73
N LYS A 19 9.64 -8.70 -8.40
CA LYS A 19 8.84 -9.49 -7.45
C LYS A 19 7.35 -9.11 -7.47
N LEU A 20 7.03 -7.82 -7.53
CA LEU A 20 5.65 -7.34 -7.56
C LEU A 20 4.92 -7.75 -8.85
N VAL A 21 5.60 -7.66 -9.99
CA VAL A 21 5.02 -7.93 -11.31
C VAL A 21 5.06 -9.42 -11.66
N GLY A 22 6.15 -10.11 -11.32
CA GLY A 22 6.32 -11.55 -11.56
C GLY A 22 5.81 -12.47 -10.44
N GLY A 23 5.26 -11.90 -9.37
CA GLY A 23 4.78 -12.63 -8.20
C GLY A 23 3.54 -13.49 -8.47
N THR A 24 3.21 -14.33 -7.49
CA THR A 24 2.03 -15.20 -7.53
C THR A 24 0.72 -14.39 -7.52
N ASN A 25 -0.40 -15.01 -7.90
CA ASN A 25 -1.74 -14.39 -7.75
C ASN A 25 -2.23 -14.28 -6.29
N ASN A 26 -1.46 -14.78 -5.33
CA ASN A 26 -1.78 -14.70 -3.90
C ASN A 26 -1.37 -13.35 -3.31
N ARG A 27 -1.97 -12.98 -2.17
CA ARG A 27 -1.58 -11.77 -1.42
C ARG A 27 -0.12 -11.85 -0.99
N GLN A 28 0.67 -10.84 -1.33
CA GLN A 28 2.09 -10.71 -0.97
C GLN A 28 2.33 -9.42 -0.19
N THR A 29 3.35 -9.43 0.67
CA THR A 29 3.76 -8.28 1.48
C THR A 29 5.27 -8.13 1.43
N ILE A 30 5.72 -6.91 1.12
CA ILE A 30 7.13 -6.54 1.11
C ILE A 30 7.32 -5.38 2.09
N SER A 31 8.21 -5.56 3.05
CA SER A 31 8.56 -4.55 4.05
C SER A 31 9.89 -3.90 3.68
N ILE A 32 9.90 -2.57 3.57
CA ILE A 32 11.12 -1.78 3.36
C ILE A 32 11.53 -1.19 4.71
N VAL A 33 12.58 -1.76 5.31
CA VAL A 33 13.02 -1.41 6.67
C VAL A 33 14.42 -0.81 6.67
N GLY A 34 14.70 0.04 7.66
CA GLY A 34 15.99 0.70 7.81
C GLY A 34 15.92 1.97 8.65
N ILE A 35 17.09 2.50 9.00
CA ILE A 35 17.24 3.71 9.82
C ILE A 35 16.60 4.93 9.11
N GLY A 36 16.21 5.93 9.90
CA GLY A 36 15.78 7.23 9.39
C GLY A 36 16.83 7.84 8.44
N GLY A 37 16.37 8.53 7.38
CA GLY A 37 17.26 9.18 6.43
C GLY A 37 17.84 8.31 5.31
N LEU A 38 17.63 6.97 5.32
CA LEU A 38 18.13 6.06 4.28
C LEU A 38 17.38 6.10 2.94
N GLY A 39 16.40 7.00 2.77
CA GLY A 39 15.66 7.12 1.51
C GLY A 39 14.64 5.99 1.24
N LYS A 40 14.13 5.31 2.27
CA LYS A 40 13.08 4.27 2.15
C LYS A 40 11.87 4.74 1.34
N THR A 41 11.30 5.87 1.74
CA THR A 41 10.20 6.53 1.03
C THR A 41 10.58 6.87 -0.41
N THR A 42 11.84 7.25 -0.68
CA THR A 42 12.33 7.52 -2.03
C THR A 42 12.31 6.28 -2.90
N ILE A 43 12.76 5.13 -2.38
CA ILE A 43 12.71 3.85 -3.12
C ILE A 43 11.26 3.41 -3.32
N ALA A 44 10.42 3.47 -2.29
CA ALA A 44 9.00 3.16 -2.42
C ALA A 44 8.32 4.02 -3.50
N LYS A 45 8.64 5.33 -3.58
CA LYS A 45 8.14 6.22 -4.64
C LYS A 45 8.64 5.82 -6.03
N LYS A 46 9.91 5.42 -6.16
CA LYS A 46 10.46 4.93 -7.43
C LYS A 46 9.73 3.66 -7.90
N ILE A 47 9.45 2.72 -6.99
CA ILE A 47 8.70 1.49 -7.28
C ILE A 47 7.27 1.82 -7.68
N TYR A 48 6.57 2.63 -6.89
CA TYR A 48 5.18 3.02 -7.13
C TYR A 48 4.99 3.70 -8.48
N ASN A 49 5.94 4.55 -8.89
CA ASN A 49 5.90 5.26 -10.18
C ASN A 49 6.50 4.46 -11.35
N HIS A 50 6.93 3.22 -11.13
CA HIS A 50 7.52 2.41 -12.19
C HIS A 50 6.44 2.00 -13.21
N SER A 51 6.72 2.15 -14.51
CA SER A 51 5.76 1.86 -15.59
C SER A 51 5.20 0.42 -15.52
N ASN A 52 6.08 -0.57 -15.33
CA ASN A 52 5.66 -1.97 -15.15
C ASN A 52 4.70 -2.17 -13.96
N VAL A 53 4.81 -1.37 -12.89
CA VAL A 53 3.89 -1.45 -11.75
C VAL A 53 2.54 -0.87 -12.16
N TRP A 54 2.51 0.33 -12.74
CA TRP A 54 1.27 0.95 -13.24
C TRP A 54 0.54 0.12 -14.29
N ASN A 55 1.26 -0.58 -15.16
CA ASN A 55 0.66 -1.42 -16.20
C ASN A 55 0.16 -2.77 -15.68
N HIS A 56 0.62 -3.21 -14.50
CA HIS A 56 0.30 -4.54 -13.95
C HIS A 56 -0.86 -4.51 -12.96
N PHE A 57 -0.97 -3.44 -12.17
CA PHE A 57 -1.99 -3.33 -11.12
C PHE A 57 -3.19 -2.50 -11.58
N ASP A 58 -4.41 -3.03 -11.38
CA ASP A 58 -5.66 -2.34 -11.70
C ASP A 58 -5.94 -1.16 -10.75
N LYS A 59 -5.46 -1.27 -9.51
CA LYS A 59 -5.65 -0.30 -8.44
C LYS A 59 -4.35 -0.07 -7.68
N LEU A 60 -3.97 1.19 -7.52
CA LEU A 60 -2.79 1.60 -6.77
C LEU A 60 -3.22 2.62 -5.71
N SER A 61 -2.67 2.50 -4.50
CA SER A 61 -2.90 3.45 -3.42
C SER A 61 -1.61 3.73 -2.67
N TRP A 62 -1.38 5.00 -2.33
CA TRP A 62 -0.30 5.42 -1.46
C TRP A 62 -0.88 6.05 -0.20
N CYS A 63 -0.62 5.45 0.96
CA CYS A 63 -1.12 5.89 2.24
C CYS A 63 0.04 6.21 3.17
N VAL A 64 0.02 7.38 3.80
CA VAL A 64 0.99 7.74 4.84
C VAL A 64 0.37 7.41 6.19
N VAL A 65 1.00 6.52 6.94
CA VAL A 65 0.52 6.07 8.24
C VAL A 65 1.13 6.98 9.30
N SER A 66 0.31 7.78 9.97
CA SER A 66 0.78 8.57 11.12
C SER A 66 1.03 7.67 12.33
N GLN A 67 1.96 8.08 13.22
CA GLN A 67 2.23 7.41 14.51
C GLN A 67 0.95 7.11 15.31
N ASN A 68 -0.03 8.00 15.26
CA ASN A 68 -1.39 7.71 15.70
C ASN A 68 -2.10 6.89 14.61
N TYR A 69 -1.82 5.57 14.57
CA TYR A 69 -2.48 4.68 13.63
C TYR A 69 -3.99 4.70 13.89
N LEU A 70 -4.75 5.11 12.89
CA LEU A 70 -6.21 5.09 12.91
C LEU A 70 -6.70 4.26 11.74
N LYS A 71 -7.08 3.01 12.00
CA LYS A 71 -7.64 2.06 11.02
C LYS A 71 -8.68 2.72 10.10
N ARG A 72 -9.58 3.53 10.66
CA ARG A 72 -10.59 4.26 9.89
C ARG A 72 -9.95 5.24 8.89
N LYS A 73 -8.96 6.02 9.31
CA LYS A 73 -8.27 6.97 8.42
C LYS A 73 -7.60 6.24 7.27
N LEU A 74 -6.95 5.11 7.54
CA LEU A 74 -6.34 4.30 6.49
C LEU A 74 -7.37 3.74 5.51
N LEU A 75 -8.51 3.23 5.99
CA LEU A 75 -9.60 2.77 5.11
C LEU A 75 -10.12 3.90 4.21
N ILE A 76 -10.27 5.11 4.77
CA ILE A 76 -10.68 6.30 4.00
C ILE A 76 -9.61 6.65 2.96
N ASP A 77 -8.34 6.71 3.35
CA ASP A 77 -7.24 7.08 2.46
C ASP A 77 -7.11 6.07 1.31
N ILE A 78 -7.16 4.76 1.58
CA ILE A 78 -7.14 3.72 0.54
C ILE A 78 -8.35 3.89 -0.38
N LEU A 79 -9.57 3.91 0.17
CA LEU A 79 -10.79 3.98 -0.63
C LEU A 79 -10.83 5.25 -1.49
N SER A 80 -10.32 6.37 -1.00
CA SER A 80 -10.23 7.63 -1.75
C SER A 80 -9.25 7.58 -2.93
N PHE A 81 -8.25 6.71 -2.88
CA PHE A 81 -7.32 6.49 -3.98
C PHE A 81 -7.83 5.48 -5.01
N VAL A 82 -8.55 4.44 -4.55
CA VAL A 82 -8.95 3.32 -5.43
C VAL A 82 -10.35 3.44 -6.01
N SER A 83 -11.19 4.35 -5.49
CA SER A 83 -12.57 4.58 -5.96
C SER A 83 -12.73 5.98 -6.54
N ASP A 84 -13.80 6.18 -7.32
CA ASP A 84 -14.16 7.49 -7.89
C ASP A 84 -14.97 8.37 -6.93
N LEU A 85 -15.10 7.95 -5.67
CA LEU A 85 -15.86 8.66 -4.64
C LEU A 85 -15.06 9.86 -4.11
N LYS A 86 -15.75 10.94 -3.79
CA LYS A 86 -15.12 12.09 -3.14
C LYS A 86 -14.75 11.74 -1.71
N ARG A 87 -13.63 12.28 -1.24
CA ARG A 87 -13.14 12.05 0.13
C ARG A 87 -14.16 12.46 1.20
N ASP A 88 -14.93 13.51 0.95
CA ASP A 88 -15.98 13.97 1.87
C ASP A 88 -17.10 12.92 2.00
N GLU A 89 -17.55 12.35 0.87
CA GLU A 89 -18.57 11.29 0.84
C GLU A 89 -18.07 10.03 1.59
N ILE A 90 -16.80 9.66 1.38
CA ILE A 90 -16.16 8.53 2.07
C ILE A 90 -16.06 8.81 3.58
N SER A 91 -15.78 10.06 3.97
CA SER A 91 -15.59 10.43 5.38
C SER A 91 -16.87 10.34 6.20
N GLU A 92 -18.04 10.47 5.55
CA GLU A 92 -19.36 10.32 6.16
C GLU A 92 -19.78 8.85 6.32
N MET A 93 -19.15 7.92 5.58
CA MET A 93 -19.49 6.50 5.64
C MET A 93 -19.22 5.89 7.02
N LYS A 94 -20.11 4.98 7.44
CA LYS A 94 -19.88 4.15 8.62
C LYS A 94 -18.74 3.16 8.36
N ASN A 95 -18.09 2.66 9.40
CA ASN A 95 -16.98 1.71 9.26
C ASN A 95 -17.36 0.45 8.44
N LYS A 96 -18.58 -0.06 8.60
CA LYS A 96 -19.06 -1.21 7.82
C LYS A 96 -19.16 -0.90 6.33
N GLU A 97 -19.65 0.28 5.99
CA GLU A 97 -19.77 0.76 4.60
C GLU A 97 -18.39 0.96 3.97
N LEU A 98 -17.45 1.55 4.71
CA LEU A 98 -16.06 1.69 4.27
C LEU A 98 -15.44 0.34 3.88
N VAL A 99 -15.58 -0.66 4.76
CA VAL A 99 -15.04 -2.01 4.52
C VAL A 99 -15.73 -2.67 3.33
N GLU A 100 -17.05 -2.56 3.22
CA GLU A 100 -17.81 -3.14 2.11
C GLU A 100 -17.45 -2.50 0.77
N HIS A 101 -17.38 -1.17 0.71
CA HIS A 101 -16.97 -0.45 -0.49
C HIS A 101 -15.55 -0.79 -0.90
N LEU A 102 -14.62 -0.84 0.07
CA LEU A 102 -13.24 -1.21 -0.20
C LEU A 102 -13.15 -2.65 -0.73
N TYR A 103 -13.84 -3.60 -0.08
CA TYR A 103 -13.90 -4.98 -0.55
C TYR A 103 -14.43 -5.07 -1.98
N ARG A 104 -15.57 -4.45 -2.29
CA ARG A 104 -16.14 -4.42 -3.64
C ARG A 104 -15.22 -3.75 -4.66
N THR A 105 -14.42 -2.78 -4.23
CA THR A 105 -13.47 -2.09 -5.10
C THR A 105 -12.23 -2.94 -5.41
N LEU A 106 -11.85 -3.87 -4.53
CA LEU A 106 -10.63 -4.67 -4.68
C LEU A 106 -10.87 -6.12 -5.11
N ILE A 107 -12.07 -6.67 -4.85
CA ILE A 107 -12.38 -8.07 -5.16
C ILE A 107 -12.22 -8.36 -6.65
N GLY A 108 -11.48 -9.43 -6.97
CA GLY A 108 -11.20 -9.84 -8.35
C GLY A 108 -10.23 -8.93 -9.12
N ARG A 109 -9.66 -7.91 -8.48
CA ARG A 109 -8.69 -6.99 -9.10
C ARG A 109 -7.30 -7.19 -8.53
N ARG A 110 -6.28 -6.89 -9.32
CA ARG A 110 -4.90 -6.84 -8.85
C ARG A 110 -4.63 -5.45 -8.27
N TYR A 111 -4.27 -5.38 -7.00
CA TYR A 111 -4.05 -4.10 -6.33
C TYR A 111 -2.70 -4.01 -5.62
N LEU A 112 -2.13 -2.80 -5.59
CA LEU A 112 -0.95 -2.44 -4.81
C LEU A 112 -1.31 -1.35 -3.82
N ILE A 113 -1.07 -1.59 -2.54
CA ILE A 113 -1.26 -0.59 -1.48
C ILE A 113 0.10 -0.35 -0.82
N VAL A 114 0.61 0.87 -0.90
CA VAL A 114 1.82 1.30 -0.21
C VAL A 114 1.42 1.97 1.09
N MET A 115 1.95 1.46 2.21
CA MET A 115 1.79 2.05 3.54
C MET A 115 3.14 2.63 3.97
N ASP A 116 3.29 3.93 3.81
CA ASP A 116 4.51 4.67 4.14
C ASP A 116 4.50 5.12 5.60
N ASP A 117 5.69 5.25 6.19
CA ASP A 117 5.90 5.71 7.56
C ASP A 117 5.18 4.88 8.65
N LEU A 118 5.14 3.55 8.51
CA LEU A 118 4.61 2.65 9.55
C LEU A 118 5.54 2.60 10.78
N TRP A 119 5.07 3.08 11.94
CA TRP A 119 5.82 3.09 13.20
C TRP A 119 5.53 1.90 14.12
N ASP A 120 4.41 1.22 13.94
CA ASP A 120 3.95 0.13 14.82
C ASP A 120 3.34 -1.03 14.01
N ILE A 121 3.72 -2.25 14.36
CA ILE A 121 3.21 -3.50 13.78
C ILE A 121 1.72 -3.71 14.06
N HIS A 122 1.16 -3.07 15.10
CA HIS A 122 -0.27 -3.16 15.41
C HIS A 122 -1.14 -2.63 14.26
N GLY A 123 -0.66 -1.66 13.47
CA GLY A 123 -1.38 -1.18 12.29
C GLY A 123 -1.42 -2.18 11.14
N TRP A 124 -0.48 -3.13 11.09
CA TRP A 124 -0.37 -4.14 10.04
C TRP A 124 -1.28 -5.35 10.30
N ASP A 125 -1.39 -5.80 11.55
CA ASP A 125 -2.22 -6.95 11.91
C ASP A 125 -3.72 -6.69 11.75
N ASP A 126 -4.14 -5.42 11.81
CA ASP A 126 -5.52 -4.99 11.61
C ASP A 126 -6.02 -5.10 10.17
N LEU A 127 -5.10 -5.23 9.21
CA LEU A 127 -5.33 -5.27 7.76
C LEU A 127 -5.04 -6.64 7.15
N LYS A 128 -4.44 -7.55 7.92
CA LYS A 128 -4.28 -8.95 7.51
C LYS A 128 -5.63 -9.64 7.41
#